data_AF-A0A7C4SAN8-F1
#
_entry.id   AF-A0A7C4SAN8-F1
#
_cell.length_a   1.000
_cell.length_b   1.000
_cell.length_c   1.000
_cell.angle_alpha   90.00
_cell.angle_beta   90.00
_cell.angle_gamma   90.00
#
_symmetry.space_group_name_H-M   'P 1'
#
loop_
_entity.id
_entity.type
_entity.pdbx_description
1 polymer ?
#
loop_
_entity_poly.entity_id
_entity_poly.type
_entity_poly.pdbx_seq_one_letter_code
_entity_poly.pdbx_strand_id
1 'polypeptide(L)'
;MSSASFFKDLIVSVHASLKSLFSYYGDINRVNWYHRPVRLAKSDAVSLEKIYLTPMEDSSYPLLDVIYVFNPKAGEKISEQNWQEVLESLAWSITRIGPREELVCPFEVKADVIKPHYSKEVETDYYLPFSVVEELVRGEFVVERFIPPILEIGEYSEDSKIPYIVPISLSKGKPSKILARLKDEALVLDFRGERIVLDSRWVRL
;
A
#
# COMPACT_ATOMS: atom_id res chain seq x y z
N MET A 1 -19.48 -11.88 10.44
CA MET A 1 -18.38 -11.40 9.56
C MET A 1 -17.72 -10.24 10.29
N SER A 2 -16.39 -10.19 10.34
CA SER A 2 -15.71 -9.00 10.87
C SER A 2 -15.88 -7.85 9.85
N SER A 3 -15.85 -6.60 10.31
CA SER A 3 -15.84 -5.44 9.42
C SER A 3 -14.63 -5.44 8.46
N ALA A 4 -13.57 -6.18 8.79
CA ALA A 4 -12.39 -6.32 7.94
C ALA A 4 -12.67 -7.17 6.69
N SER A 5 -13.47 -8.24 6.81
CA SER A 5 -13.87 -9.07 5.66
C SER A 5 -14.66 -8.28 4.61
N PHE A 6 -15.45 -7.29 5.04
CA PHE A 6 -16.19 -6.41 4.14
C PHE A 6 -15.25 -5.62 3.20
N PHE A 7 -14.14 -5.09 3.73
CA PHE A 7 -13.18 -4.34 2.92
C PHE A 7 -12.46 -5.21 1.89
N LYS A 8 -12.35 -6.52 2.13
CA LYS A 8 -11.71 -7.46 1.19
C LYS A 8 -12.53 -7.66 -0.10
N ASP A 9 -13.85 -7.62 0.00
CA ASP A 9 -14.73 -7.70 -1.18
C ASP A 9 -14.81 -6.35 -1.93
N LEU A 10 -14.60 -5.26 -1.19
CA LEU A 10 -14.69 -3.89 -1.70
C LEU A 10 -13.41 -3.43 -2.39
N ILE A 11 -12.24 -3.68 -1.79
CA ILE A 11 -10.93 -3.24 -2.28
C ILE A 11 -10.29 -4.39 -3.05
N VAL A 12 -10.13 -4.20 -4.36
CA VAL A 12 -9.49 -5.17 -5.27
C VAL A 12 -7.98 -5.16 -5.10
N SER A 13 -7.38 -3.98 -5.00
CA SER A 13 -5.94 -3.83 -4.81
C SER A 13 -5.57 -2.47 -4.24
N VAL A 14 -4.37 -2.37 -3.67
CA VAL A 14 -3.80 -1.14 -3.12
C VAL A 14 -2.40 -0.97 -3.68
N HIS A 15 -2.09 0.22 -4.15
CA HIS A 15 -0.81 0.55 -4.77
C HIS A 15 -0.23 1.77 -4.08
N ALA A 16 1.02 1.67 -3.67
CA ALA A 16 1.71 2.74 -2.97
C ALA A 16 2.88 3.25 -3.82
N SER A 17 3.12 4.56 -3.79
CA SER A 17 4.35 5.17 -4.28
C SER A 17 4.94 6.03 -3.17
N LEU A 18 6.15 5.70 -2.74
CA LEU A 18 6.82 6.42 -1.68
C LEU A 18 7.54 7.64 -2.26
N LYS A 19 7.09 8.84 -1.90
CA LYS A 19 7.71 10.11 -2.29
C LYS A 19 8.68 10.62 -1.22
N SER A 20 9.27 9.69 -0.47
CA SER A 20 10.12 9.94 0.69
C SER A 20 11.25 8.92 0.75
N LEU A 21 12.27 9.20 1.57
CA LEU A 21 13.24 8.19 1.95
C LEU A 21 12.75 7.40 3.15
N PHE A 22 13.17 6.14 3.27
CA PHE A 22 12.89 5.33 4.44
C PHE A 22 14.17 4.75 5.05
N SER A 23 14.11 4.42 6.32
CA SER A 23 15.17 3.73 7.04
C SER A 23 14.56 2.78 8.07
N TYR A 24 15.08 1.55 8.11
CA TYR A 24 14.67 0.54 9.07
C TYR A 24 15.39 0.75 10.39
N TYR A 25 14.63 0.72 11.48
CA TYR A 25 15.15 0.74 12.83
C TYR A 25 14.50 -0.39 13.62
N GLY A 26 15.31 -1.36 14.02
CA GLY A 26 14.90 -2.35 15.02
C GLY A 26 14.97 -1.71 16.40
N ASP A 27 13.82 -1.49 17.02
CA ASP A 27 13.75 -0.84 18.33
C ASP A 27 12.96 -1.72 19.31
N ILE A 28 13.52 -1.89 20.51
CA ILE A 28 12.86 -2.62 21.59
C ILE A 28 11.95 -1.64 22.31
N ASN A 29 10.66 -1.69 21.97
CA ASN A 29 9.68 -0.80 22.55
C ASN A 29 9.00 -1.44 23.74
N ARG A 30 8.85 -0.67 24.81
CA ARG A 30 8.04 -1.08 25.96
C ARG A 30 6.58 -0.72 25.69
N VAL A 31 5.77 -1.72 25.38
CA VAL A 31 4.32 -1.54 25.20
C VAL A 31 3.67 -1.60 26.56
N ASN A 32 2.97 -0.53 26.95
CA ASN A 32 2.20 -0.49 28.18
C ASN A 32 0.71 -0.63 27.85
N TRP A 33 0.00 -1.51 28.54
CA TRP A 33 -1.45 -1.59 28.43
C TRP A 33 -2.10 -1.74 29.80
N TYR A 34 -3.31 -1.20 29.91
CA TYR A 34 -4.10 -1.31 31.12
C TYR A 34 -5.06 -2.49 31.01
N HIS A 35 -4.82 -3.54 31.78
CA HIS A 35 -5.71 -4.69 31.83
C HIS A 35 -6.92 -4.38 32.71
N ARG A 36 -7.96 -3.79 32.11
CA ARG A 36 -9.18 -3.33 32.80
C ARG A 36 -9.74 -4.33 33.84
N PRO A 37 -9.87 -5.64 33.55
CA PRO A 37 -10.41 -6.59 34.53
C PRO A 37 -9.59 -6.74 35.83
N VAL A 38 -8.26 -6.63 35.77
CA VAL A 38 -7.40 -6.76 36.97
C VAL A 38 -6.87 -5.42 37.48
N ARG A 39 -7.30 -4.30 36.86
CA ARG A 39 -6.88 -2.93 37.18
C ARG A 39 -5.36 -2.77 37.29
N LEU A 40 -4.61 -3.48 36.44
CA LEU A 40 -3.16 -3.52 36.50
C LEU A 40 -2.55 -3.04 35.18
N ALA A 41 -1.57 -2.14 35.29
CA ALA A 41 -0.74 -1.77 34.15
C ALA A 41 0.25 -2.91 33.89
N LYS A 42 0.15 -3.52 32.71
CA LYS A 42 1.11 -4.51 32.23
C LYS A 42 2.04 -3.82 31.23
N SER A 43 3.29 -4.26 31.21
CA SER A 43 4.26 -3.83 30.21
C SER A 43 4.92 -5.05 29.60
N ASP A 44 5.15 -5.02 28.30
CA ASP A 44 5.98 -6.00 27.61
C ASP A 44 7.01 -5.28 26.74
N ALA A 45 8.13 -5.93 26.46
CA ALA A 45 9.12 -5.45 25.53
C ALA A 45 8.89 -6.15 24.18
N VAL A 46 8.46 -5.38 23.18
CA VAL A 46 8.25 -5.88 21.83
C VAL A 46 9.33 -5.30 20.92
N SER A 47 10.06 -6.18 20.25
CA SER A 47 10.92 -5.78 19.14
C SER A 47 10.03 -5.56 17.93
N LEU A 48 9.77 -4.31 17.61
CA LEU A 48 9.04 -3.94 16.40
C LEU A 48 10.04 -3.27 15.46
N GLU A 49 10.11 -3.78 14.24
CA GLU A 49 10.79 -3.07 13.15
C GLU A 49 9.97 -1.83 12.81
N LYS A 50 10.57 -0.66 13.00
CA LYS A 50 9.98 0.63 12.65
C LYS A 50 10.59 1.13 11.36
N ILE A 51 9.75 1.71 10.52
CA ILE A 51 10.19 2.38 9.31
C ILE A 51 10.06 3.87 9.55
N TYR A 52 11.18 4.58 9.54
CA TYR A 52 11.19 6.03 9.65
C TYR A 52 11.24 6.64 8.26
N LEU A 53 10.33 7.56 7.99
CA LEU A 53 10.28 8.29 6.72
C LEU A 53 10.94 9.66 6.87
N THR A 54 11.84 9.98 5.95
CA THR A 54 12.50 11.29 5.86
C THR A 54 11.92 12.07 4.68
N PRO A 55 11.48 13.32 4.89
CA PRO A 55 10.98 14.16 3.80
C PRO A 55 12.06 14.44 2.77
N MET A 56 11.65 14.65 1.52
CA MET A 56 12.50 15.15 0.45
C MET A 56 12.76 16.66 0.64
N GLU A 57 13.82 17.20 0.03
CA GLU A 57 14.23 18.62 0.20
C GLU A 57 13.12 19.64 -0.14
N ASP A 58 12.18 19.25 -1.01
CA ASP A 58 11.06 20.05 -1.50
C ASP A 58 9.78 19.91 -0.64
N SER A 59 9.81 19.14 0.45
CA SER A 59 8.67 18.93 1.34
C SER A 59 9.05 19.08 2.81
N SER A 60 8.13 19.64 3.60
CA SER A 60 8.29 19.73 5.07
C SER A 60 7.90 18.44 5.80
N TYR A 61 7.30 17.48 5.10
CA TYR A 61 6.81 16.22 5.67
C TYR A 61 6.93 15.07 4.67
N PRO A 62 7.09 13.82 5.14
CA PRO A 62 7.11 12.67 4.26
C PRO A 62 5.78 12.53 3.50
N LEU A 63 5.89 12.25 2.22
CA LEU A 63 4.78 12.04 1.29
C LEU A 63 4.72 10.57 0.85
N LEU A 64 3.49 10.08 0.73
CA LEU A 64 3.12 8.76 0.27
C LEU A 64 1.85 8.88 -0.58
N ASP A 65 1.91 8.41 -1.82
CA ASP A 65 0.72 8.30 -2.66
C ASP A 65 0.16 6.89 -2.54
N VAL A 66 -1.16 6.79 -2.34
CA VAL A 66 -1.85 5.50 -2.25
C VAL A 66 -3.06 5.49 -3.17
N ILE A 67 -3.10 4.53 -4.09
CA ILE A 67 -4.24 4.28 -4.97
C ILE A 67 -4.96 3.01 -4.47
N TYR A 68 -6.22 3.18 -4.11
CA TYR A 68 -7.14 2.09 -3.82
C TYR A 68 -7.98 1.78 -5.06
N VAL A 69 -7.96 0.54 -5.52
CA VAL A 69 -8.81 0.07 -6.62
C VAL A 69 -10.02 -0.65 -6.03
N PHE A 70 -11.22 -0.19 -6.36
CA PHE A 70 -12.46 -0.69 -5.79
C PHE A 70 -13.26 -1.56 -6.77
N ASN A 71 -13.98 -2.56 -6.23
CA ASN A 71 -14.94 -3.35 -6.98
C ASN A 71 -16.28 -2.58 -7.04
N PRO A 72 -16.73 -2.13 -8.23
CA PRO A 72 -17.96 -1.33 -8.34
C PRO A 72 -19.20 -2.09 -7.83
N LYS A 73 -19.30 -3.40 -8.08
CA LYS A 73 -20.45 -4.22 -7.62
C LYS A 73 -20.53 -4.31 -6.10
N ALA A 74 -19.38 -4.28 -5.42
CA ALA A 74 -19.33 -4.24 -3.96
C ALA A 74 -19.59 -2.83 -3.44
N GLY A 75 -19.10 -1.80 -4.16
CA GLY A 75 -19.35 -0.39 -3.88
C GLY A 75 -20.84 -0.02 -3.88
N GLU A 76 -21.60 -0.49 -4.88
CA GLU A 76 -23.04 -0.28 -4.99
C GLU A 76 -23.83 -0.79 -3.77
N LYS A 77 -23.30 -1.77 -3.03
CA LYS A 77 -23.93 -2.26 -1.78
C LYS A 77 -23.76 -1.31 -0.60
N ILE A 78 -22.81 -0.36 -0.66
CA ILE A 78 -22.65 0.69 0.36
C ILE A 78 -23.72 1.75 0.20
N SER A 79 -23.93 2.19 -1.04
CA SER A 79 -24.88 3.22 -1.41
C SER A 79 -25.26 3.05 -2.88
N GLU A 80 -26.57 3.00 -3.16
CA GLU A 80 -27.10 2.66 -4.48
C GLU A 80 -26.73 3.67 -5.58
N GLN A 81 -26.31 4.90 -5.25
CA GLN A 81 -26.01 5.94 -6.26
C GLN A 81 -24.72 6.74 -6.02
N ASN A 82 -24.25 6.92 -4.78
CA ASN A 82 -23.14 7.84 -4.46
C ASN A 82 -21.96 7.17 -3.73
N TRP A 83 -21.78 5.86 -3.87
CA TRP A 83 -20.72 5.15 -3.15
C TRP A 83 -19.31 5.72 -3.42
N GLN A 84 -19.05 6.26 -4.62
CA GLN A 84 -17.77 6.90 -4.96
C GLN A 84 -17.51 8.15 -4.10
N GLU A 85 -18.47 9.07 -4.02
CA GLU A 85 -18.38 10.29 -3.21
C GLU A 85 -18.24 9.95 -1.71
N VAL A 86 -18.92 8.90 -1.26
CA VAL A 86 -18.81 8.39 0.11
C VAL A 86 -17.40 7.89 0.38
N LEU A 87 -16.83 7.07 -0.51
CA LEU A 87 -15.46 6.57 -0.36
C LEU A 87 -14.43 7.70 -0.41
N GLU A 88 -14.61 8.67 -1.31
CA GLU A 88 -13.77 9.87 -1.38
C GLU A 88 -13.83 10.67 -0.07
N SER A 89 -15.02 10.87 0.49
CA SER A 89 -15.21 11.55 1.78
C SER A 89 -14.58 10.76 2.94
N LEU A 90 -14.68 9.43 2.91
CA LEU A 90 -14.06 8.56 3.91
C LEU A 90 -12.52 8.58 3.82
N ALA A 91 -11.95 8.72 2.63
CA ALA A 91 -10.50 8.84 2.47
C ALA A 91 -9.92 10.07 3.18
N TRP A 92 -10.64 11.20 3.20
CA TRP A 92 -10.27 12.38 3.99
C TRP A 92 -10.25 12.13 5.51
N SER A 93 -10.98 11.13 5.99
CA SER A 93 -11.04 10.77 7.42
C SER A 93 -9.91 9.84 7.87
N ILE A 94 -9.05 9.38 6.95
CA ILE A 94 -7.90 8.54 7.28
C ILE A 94 -6.91 9.38 8.09
N THR A 95 -6.74 9.02 9.35
CA THR A 95 -5.84 9.72 10.31
C THR A 95 -4.63 8.90 10.69
N ARG A 96 -4.57 7.64 10.26
CA ARG A 96 -3.49 6.69 10.57
C ARG A 96 -3.38 5.59 9.53
N ILE A 97 -2.18 5.07 9.36
CA ILE A 97 -1.88 3.84 8.62
C ILE A 97 -0.99 3.03 9.56
N GLY A 98 -1.42 1.84 10.01
CA GLY A 98 -0.63 1.03 10.95
C GLY A 98 -0.94 1.27 12.44
N PRO A 99 0.04 1.08 13.35
CA PRO A 99 -0.12 1.21 14.79
C PRO A 99 -0.45 2.65 15.25
N ARG A 100 -0.74 2.84 16.55
CA ARG A 100 -1.32 4.08 17.09
C ARG A 100 -0.41 5.29 16.93
N GLU A 101 0.88 5.07 16.79
CA GLU A 101 1.91 6.10 16.65
C GLU A 101 2.05 6.61 15.21
N GLU A 102 1.50 5.90 14.22
CA GLU A 102 1.63 6.22 12.80
C GLU A 102 0.46 7.09 12.31
N LEU A 103 0.56 8.39 12.60
CA LEU A 103 -0.41 9.39 12.17
C LEU A 103 -0.16 9.83 10.74
N VAL A 104 -1.25 10.00 9.97
CA VAL A 104 -1.20 10.55 8.61
C VAL A 104 -2.25 11.64 8.44
N CYS A 105 -2.02 12.54 7.48
CA CYS A 105 -2.96 13.57 7.08
C CYS A 105 -3.11 13.52 5.55
N PRO A 106 -4.31 13.23 5.02
CA PRO A 106 -4.56 13.31 3.59
C PRO A 106 -4.45 14.76 3.13
N PHE A 107 -3.61 15.02 2.12
CA PHE A 107 -3.47 16.35 1.52
C PHE A 107 -4.26 16.49 0.22
N GLU A 108 -4.43 15.38 -0.49
CA GLU A 108 -5.15 15.32 -1.74
C GLU A 108 -5.89 13.98 -1.82
N VAL A 109 -7.15 14.03 -2.22
CA VAL A 109 -7.97 12.85 -2.53
C VAL A 109 -8.62 13.08 -3.88
N LYS A 110 -8.54 12.08 -4.75
CA LYS A 110 -9.14 12.09 -6.08
C LYS A 110 -9.80 10.73 -6.34
N ALA A 111 -11.02 10.74 -6.84
CA ALA A 111 -11.70 9.56 -7.38
C ALA A 111 -11.79 9.66 -8.90
N ASP A 112 -11.56 8.54 -9.59
CA ASP A 112 -11.74 8.44 -11.04
C ASP A 112 -11.96 6.98 -11.45
N VAL A 113 -12.47 6.77 -12.67
CA VAL A 113 -12.61 5.45 -13.27
C VAL A 113 -11.27 5.03 -13.87
N ILE A 114 -10.72 3.94 -13.33
CA ILE A 114 -9.47 3.38 -13.81
C ILE A 114 -9.67 2.59 -15.10
N LYS A 115 -8.71 2.65 -16.02
CA LYS A 115 -8.81 1.98 -17.33
C LYS A 115 -7.70 0.94 -17.51
N PRO A 116 -7.99 -0.23 -18.11
CA PRO A 116 -6.95 -1.16 -18.53
C PRO A 116 -5.99 -0.49 -19.51
N HIS A 117 -4.69 -0.69 -19.31
CA HIS A 117 -3.65 -0.25 -20.22
C HIS A 117 -2.91 -1.48 -20.77
N TYR A 118 -3.12 -1.79 -22.05
CA TYR A 118 -2.51 -2.97 -22.66
C TYR A 118 -1.10 -2.64 -23.16
N SER A 119 -0.10 -2.81 -22.30
CA SER A 119 1.32 -2.67 -22.63
C SER A 119 2.15 -3.75 -21.95
N LYS A 120 3.15 -4.28 -22.66
CA LYS A 120 4.17 -5.16 -22.09
C LYS A 120 5.29 -4.41 -21.38
N GLU A 121 5.30 -3.09 -21.46
CA GLU A 121 6.26 -2.24 -20.76
C GLU A 121 5.53 -1.19 -19.92
N VAL A 122 6.02 -0.98 -18.71
CA VAL A 122 5.47 -0.01 -17.77
C VAL A 122 6.57 0.87 -17.22
N GLU A 123 6.35 2.18 -17.25
CA GLU A 123 7.13 3.13 -16.46
C GLU A 123 6.28 3.58 -15.28
N THR A 124 6.79 3.41 -14.06
CA THR A 124 6.06 3.72 -12.82
C THR A 124 7.01 3.99 -11.65
N ASP A 125 6.55 4.74 -10.66
CA ASP A 125 7.15 4.85 -9.33
C ASP A 125 6.29 4.19 -8.24
N TYR A 126 5.24 3.47 -8.62
CA TYR A 126 4.44 2.65 -7.73
C TYR A 126 5.09 1.29 -7.49
N TYR A 127 4.78 0.71 -6.33
CA TYR A 127 5.28 -0.60 -5.94
C TYR A 127 4.78 -1.66 -6.92
N LEU A 128 5.66 -2.55 -7.34
CA LEU A 128 5.40 -3.49 -8.42
C LEU A 128 5.61 -4.93 -7.92
N PRO A 129 4.61 -5.82 -8.01
CA PRO A 129 4.80 -7.22 -7.66
C PRO A 129 5.91 -7.84 -8.50
N PHE A 130 6.93 -8.42 -7.85
CA PHE A 130 8.04 -9.02 -8.57
C PHE A 130 7.59 -10.24 -9.41
N SER A 131 6.47 -10.88 -9.05
CA SER A 131 5.92 -12.05 -9.74
C SER A 131 5.60 -11.79 -11.22
N VAL A 132 5.17 -10.58 -11.55
CA VAL A 132 4.71 -10.19 -12.90
C VAL A 132 5.75 -9.44 -13.72
N VAL A 133 6.95 -9.25 -13.18
CA VAL A 133 8.06 -8.61 -13.89
C VAL A 133 8.88 -9.66 -14.60
N GLU A 134 9.08 -9.46 -15.91
CA GLU A 134 9.97 -10.26 -16.74
C GLU A 134 11.40 -9.73 -16.67
N GLU A 135 11.55 -8.41 -16.85
CA GLU A 135 12.86 -7.74 -16.89
C GLU A 135 12.73 -6.31 -16.35
N LEU A 136 13.72 -5.86 -15.56
CA LEU A 136 13.86 -4.45 -15.20
C LEU A 136 14.81 -3.77 -16.19
N VAL A 137 14.23 -2.94 -17.06
CA VAL A 137 14.94 -2.26 -18.15
C VAL A 137 15.73 -1.07 -17.63
N ARG A 138 15.15 -0.30 -16.71
CA ARG A 138 15.77 0.92 -16.15
C ARG A 138 15.24 1.24 -14.77
N GLY A 139 16.03 2.00 -14.01
CA GLY A 139 15.64 2.59 -12.73
C GLY A 139 16.25 1.85 -11.56
N GLU A 140 16.50 2.58 -10.47
CA GLU A 140 16.94 1.99 -9.21
C GLU A 140 15.72 1.61 -8.37
N PHE A 141 15.87 0.52 -7.64
CA PHE A 141 14.83 -0.04 -6.78
C PHE A 141 15.46 -0.84 -5.66
N VAL A 142 14.64 -1.18 -4.67
CA VAL A 142 14.93 -2.22 -3.68
C VAL A 142 13.83 -3.28 -3.75
N VAL A 143 14.11 -4.46 -3.22
CA VAL A 143 13.12 -5.55 -3.15
C VAL A 143 12.72 -5.73 -1.70
N GLU A 144 11.44 -5.49 -1.43
CA GLU A 144 10.86 -5.65 -0.11
C GLU A 144 9.82 -6.78 -0.10
N ARG A 145 9.60 -7.38 1.07
CA ARG A 145 8.75 -8.56 1.22
C ARG A 145 7.47 -8.22 1.97
N PHE A 146 6.33 -8.42 1.30
CA PHE A 146 5.00 -8.07 1.82
C PHE A 146 4.13 -9.31 2.01
N ILE A 147 3.13 -9.19 2.88
CA ILE A 147 2.07 -10.19 2.98
C ILE A 147 1.28 -10.22 1.67
N PRO A 148 1.04 -11.40 1.07
CA PRO A 148 0.24 -11.51 -0.14
C PRO A 148 -1.17 -10.93 0.06
N PRO A 149 -1.69 -10.13 -0.88
CA PRO A 149 -3.01 -9.50 -0.74
C PRO A 149 -4.17 -10.51 -0.77
N ILE A 150 -3.91 -11.75 -1.19
CA ILE A 150 -4.89 -12.84 -1.27
C ILE A 150 -5.27 -13.44 0.10
N LEU A 151 -4.42 -13.27 1.13
CA LEU A 151 -4.62 -13.90 2.44
C LEU A 151 -5.78 -13.26 3.22
N GLU A 152 -6.37 -14.03 4.14
CA GLU A 152 -7.42 -13.53 5.03
C GLU A 152 -6.83 -12.59 6.10
N ILE A 153 -7.60 -11.59 6.52
CA ILE A 153 -7.13 -10.65 7.53
C ILE A 153 -7.00 -11.35 8.88
N GLY A 154 -5.77 -11.47 9.37
CA GLY A 154 -5.48 -12.21 10.60
C GLY A 154 -4.03 -12.13 11.06
N GLU A 155 -3.58 -13.20 11.71
CA GLU A 155 -2.19 -13.39 12.12
C GLU A 155 -1.38 -13.91 10.93
N TYR A 156 -0.27 -13.23 10.61
CA TYR A 156 0.56 -13.54 9.44
C TYR A 156 1.99 -13.98 9.78
N SER A 157 2.23 -14.38 11.03
CA SER A 157 3.55 -14.73 11.55
C SER A 157 4.18 -15.91 10.81
N GLU A 158 3.37 -16.84 10.34
CA GLU A 158 3.78 -18.06 9.63
C GLU A 158 3.63 -17.98 8.10
N ASP A 159 3.07 -16.87 7.59
CA ASP A 159 2.76 -16.74 6.17
C ASP A 159 3.99 -16.36 5.33
N SER A 160 4.07 -16.95 4.14
CA SER A 160 5.12 -16.63 3.17
C SER A 160 4.91 -15.26 2.55
N LYS A 161 5.88 -14.36 2.77
CA LYS A 161 5.90 -13.03 2.16
C LYS A 161 6.29 -13.10 0.68
N ILE A 162 5.68 -12.25 -0.14
CA ILE A 162 5.98 -12.10 -1.56
C ILE A 162 6.85 -10.87 -1.83
N PRO A 163 7.81 -10.96 -2.76
CA PRO A 163 8.66 -9.83 -3.12
C PRO A 163 7.90 -8.80 -3.97
N TYR A 164 8.09 -7.53 -3.61
CA TYR A 164 7.73 -6.36 -4.40
C TYR A 164 8.97 -5.53 -4.68
N ILE A 165 8.95 -4.91 -5.84
CA ILE A 165 9.91 -3.89 -6.26
C ILE A 165 9.40 -2.56 -5.72
N VAL A 166 10.24 -1.88 -4.94
CA VAL A 166 9.98 -0.54 -4.40
C VAL A 166 10.87 0.45 -5.15
N PRO A 167 10.30 1.35 -5.98
CA PRO A 167 11.06 2.30 -6.80
C PRO A 167 11.75 3.40 -5.97
N ILE A 168 12.95 3.10 -5.47
CA ILE A 168 13.78 4.04 -4.70
C ILE A 168 15.25 3.90 -5.09
N SER A 169 15.94 5.03 -5.14
CA SER A 169 17.39 5.10 -5.33
C SER A 169 18.07 5.38 -4.00
N LEU A 170 18.61 4.33 -3.37
CA LEU A 170 19.40 4.48 -2.15
C LEU A 170 20.70 5.24 -2.42
N SER A 171 21.28 5.07 -3.62
CA SER A 171 22.53 5.75 -4.00
C SER A 171 22.37 7.26 -4.16
N LYS A 172 21.20 7.71 -4.63
CA LYS A 172 20.89 9.13 -4.83
C LYS A 172 20.04 9.72 -3.70
N GLY A 173 19.67 8.91 -2.71
CA GLY A 173 18.81 9.35 -1.62
C GLY A 173 17.48 9.93 -2.10
N LYS A 174 16.79 9.28 -3.05
CA LYS A 174 15.49 9.77 -3.53
C LYS A 174 14.58 8.70 -4.14
N PRO A 175 13.26 8.94 -4.21
CA PRO A 175 12.33 8.15 -5.02
C PRO A 175 12.80 8.01 -6.47
N SER A 176 12.46 6.89 -7.11
CA SER A 176 12.89 6.53 -8.45
C SER A 176 11.69 6.17 -9.32
N LYS A 177 11.84 6.29 -10.65
CA LYS A 177 10.92 5.71 -11.63
C LYS A 177 11.61 4.53 -12.28
N ILE A 178 10.92 3.38 -12.33
CA ILE A 178 11.40 2.17 -12.97
C ILE A 178 10.69 1.98 -14.31
N LEU A 179 11.42 1.45 -15.28
CA LEU A 179 10.89 0.92 -16.52
C LEU A 179 11.05 -0.61 -16.48
N ALA A 180 9.95 -1.33 -16.56
CA ALA A 180 9.92 -2.79 -16.49
C ALA A 180 9.19 -3.39 -17.68
N ARG A 181 9.69 -4.52 -18.18
CA ARG A 181 8.95 -5.43 -19.06
C ARG A 181 8.15 -6.41 -18.20
N LEU A 182 6.91 -6.63 -18.60
CA LEU A 182 5.92 -7.37 -17.86
C LEU A 182 5.61 -8.71 -18.52
N LYS A 183 5.32 -9.71 -17.69
CA LYS A 183 4.79 -10.99 -18.12
C LYS A 183 3.31 -10.87 -18.49
N ASP A 184 2.78 -11.90 -19.14
CA ASP A 184 1.39 -11.92 -19.58
C ASP A 184 0.37 -11.93 -18.41
N GLU A 185 0.79 -12.35 -17.21
CA GLU A 185 -0.05 -12.30 -16.00
C GLU A 185 -0.18 -10.89 -15.40
N ALA A 186 0.54 -9.90 -15.92
CA ALA A 186 0.46 -8.52 -15.44
C ALA A 186 -0.82 -7.84 -15.94
N LEU A 187 -1.58 -7.25 -15.01
CA LEU A 187 -2.63 -6.31 -15.32
C LEU A 187 -2.11 -4.90 -15.06
N VAL A 188 -2.03 -4.08 -16.10
CA VAL A 188 -1.67 -2.66 -15.97
C VAL A 188 -2.93 -1.82 -16.02
N LEU A 189 -3.05 -0.90 -15.08
CA LEU A 189 -4.16 0.03 -14.97
C LEU A 189 -3.63 1.46 -15.05
N ASP A 190 -4.34 2.32 -15.78
CA ASP A 190 -4.04 3.75 -15.90
C ASP A 190 -5.04 4.57 -15.08
N PHE A 191 -4.50 5.36 -14.15
CA PHE A 191 -5.22 6.33 -13.35
C PHE A 191 -4.64 7.71 -13.64
N ARG A 192 -5.30 8.47 -14.53
CA ARG A 192 -4.90 9.85 -14.87
C ARG A 192 -3.44 9.96 -15.34
N GLY A 193 -2.96 8.96 -16.07
CA GLY A 193 -1.57 8.87 -16.56
C GLY A 193 -0.59 8.20 -15.59
N GLU A 194 -1.00 7.93 -14.35
CA GLU A 194 -0.24 7.09 -13.42
C GLU A 194 -0.51 5.61 -13.72
N ARG A 195 0.55 4.82 -13.82
CA ARG A 195 0.48 3.41 -14.18
C ARG A 195 0.72 2.54 -12.96
N ILE A 196 -0.28 1.76 -12.59
CA ILE A 196 -0.18 0.77 -11.51
C ILE A 196 -0.29 -0.63 -12.09
N VAL A 197 0.32 -1.60 -11.40
CA VAL A 197 0.42 -2.97 -11.92
C VAL A 197 0.10 -3.95 -10.80
N LEU A 198 -0.71 -4.94 -11.14
CA LEU A 198 -1.05 -6.02 -10.24
C LEU A 198 -0.94 -7.37 -10.96
N ASP A 199 -0.83 -8.40 -10.15
CA ASP A 199 -0.94 -9.77 -10.62
C ASP A 199 -2.41 -10.11 -10.90
N SER A 200 -2.73 -10.42 -12.16
CA SER A 200 -4.09 -10.79 -12.57
C SER A 200 -4.65 -11.95 -11.75
N ARG A 201 -3.78 -12.83 -11.23
CA ARG A 201 -4.18 -13.97 -10.39
C ARG A 201 -4.74 -13.56 -9.02
N TRP A 202 -4.50 -12.32 -8.59
CA TRP A 202 -5.03 -11.80 -7.32
C TRP A 202 -6.40 -11.15 -7.48
N VAL A 203 -6.79 -10.84 -8.72
CA VAL A 203 -8.05 -10.17 -8.99
C VAL A 203 -9.16 -11.20 -9.07
N ARG A 204 -10.11 -11.12 -8.14
CA ARG A 204 -11.39 -11.84 -8.23
C ARG A 204 -12.40 -10.91 -8.93
N LEU A 205 -12.38 -10.87 -10.26
CA LEU A 205 -13.41 -10.16 -11.07
C LEU A 205 -14.71 -10.97 -11.16
#